data_AF-A0A183C1Y2-F1
#
_entry.id   AF-A0A183C1Y2-F1
#
_cell.length_a   1.000
_cell.length_b   1.000
_cell.length_c   1.000
_cell.angle_alpha   90.00
_cell.angle_beta   90.00
_cell.angle_gamma   90.00
#
_symmetry.space_group_name_H-M   'P 1'
#
loop_
_entity.id
_entity.type
_entity.pdbx_description
1 polymer ?
#
loop_
_entity_poly.entity_id
_entity_poly.type
_entity_poly.pdbx_seq_one_letter_code
_entity_poly.pdbx_strand_id
1 'polypeptide(L)'
;MADIRSGMARTAYYGVVPFYQEGIQLFAVHKSLDWANDFGVRNSSDIYLSEWDLKSKFLDFAETFCVPIRWTGKCNPYDPKMRAWFMTKGWTKRLEAWLPMTVF
;
A
#
# COMPACT_ATOMS: atom_id res chain seq x y z
N MET A 1 -5.25 -2.59 -6.20
CA MET A 1 -4.19 -3.39 -5.59
C MET A 1 -2.86 -3.10 -6.26
N ALA A 2 -2.14 -2.12 -5.70
CA ALA A 2 -0.71 -2.03 -5.97
C ALA A 2 -0.07 -3.30 -5.40
N ASP A 3 0.49 -4.15 -6.26
CA ASP A 3 1.14 -5.41 -5.87
C ASP A 3 2.49 -5.08 -5.22
N ILE A 4 2.44 -4.62 -3.97
CA ILE A 4 3.59 -4.34 -3.12
C ILE A 4 3.71 -5.49 -2.11
N ARG A 5 4.89 -6.12 -2.05
CA ARG A 5 5.20 -7.25 -1.16
C ARG A 5 6.44 -6.90 -0.36
N SER A 6 6.39 -6.94 0.97
CA SER A 6 7.52 -6.56 1.83
C SER A 6 8.09 -5.16 1.50
N GLY A 7 7.22 -4.24 1.08
CA GLY A 7 7.59 -2.89 0.65
C GLY A 7 8.15 -2.75 -0.76
N MET A 8 8.32 -3.85 -1.50
CA MET A 8 8.78 -3.83 -2.88
C MET A 8 7.58 -3.86 -3.82
N ALA A 9 7.44 -2.82 -4.66
CA ALA A 9 6.52 -2.88 -5.79
C ALA A 9 6.98 -3.93 -6.80
N ARG A 10 6.04 -4.64 -7.43
CA ARG A 10 6.38 -5.58 -8.51
C ARG A 10 7.24 -4.89 -9.58
N THR A 11 8.22 -5.63 -10.09
CA THR A 11 9.24 -5.18 -11.06
C THR A 11 10.17 -4.05 -10.58
N ALA A 12 10.13 -3.67 -9.30
CA ALA A 12 11.07 -2.69 -8.77
C ALA A 12 12.49 -3.26 -8.64
N TYR A 13 13.49 -2.44 -8.95
CA TYR A 13 14.89 -2.72 -8.69
C TYR A 13 15.56 -1.49 -8.08
N TYR A 14 16.16 -1.61 -6.90
CA TYR A 14 16.67 -0.47 -6.11
C TYR A 14 15.65 0.67 -5.94
N GLY A 15 14.35 0.34 -5.77
CA GLY A 15 13.30 1.35 -5.67
C GLY A 15 12.99 2.09 -6.98
N VAL A 16 13.52 1.61 -8.12
CA VAL A 16 13.18 2.09 -9.46
C VAL A 16 12.13 1.17 -10.07
N VAL A 17 11.00 1.72 -10.49
CA VAL A 17 9.93 0.98 -11.17
C VAL A 17 9.85 1.46 -12.63
N PRO A 18 10.26 0.63 -13.61
CA PRO A 18 10.09 0.94 -15.02
C PRO A 18 8.65 0.64 -15.46
N PHE A 19 8.06 1.52 -16.26
CA PHE A 19 6.77 1.29 -16.90
C PHE A 19 6.64 2.06 -18.20
N TYR A 20 5.75 1.61 -19.08
CA TYR A 20 5.43 2.29 -20.33
C TYR A 20 4.08 2.99 -20.22
N GLN A 21 4.01 4.21 -20.76
CA GLN A 21 2.76 4.94 -20.91
C GLN A 21 2.76 5.61 -22.29
N GLU A 22 1.77 5.30 -23.12
CA GLU A 22 1.57 5.91 -24.45
C GLU A 22 2.82 5.84 -25.36
N GLY A 23 3.53 4.71 -25.32
CA GLY A 23 4.75 4.49 -26.10
C GLY A 23 6.02 5.14 -25.52
N ILE A 24 5.91 5.82 -24.39
CA ILE A 24 7.03 6.46 -23.68
C ILE A 24 7.49 5.54 -22.55
N GLN A 25 8.80 5.29 -22.47
CA GLN A 25 9.42 4.63 -21.33
C GLN A 25 9.57 5.63 -20.19
N LEU A 26 9.01 5.29 -19.03
CA LEU A 26 9.09 6.08 -17.80
C LEU A 26 9.73 5.25 -16.68
N PHE A 27 10.28 5.95 -15.69
CA PHE A 27 10.87 5.36 -14.49
C PHE A 27 10.38 6.14 -13.27
N ALA A 28 9.66 5.48 -12.37
CA ALA A 28 9.42 6.02 -11.04
C ALA A 28 10.61 5.70 -10.15
N VAL A 29 11.21 6.71 -9.54
CA VAL A 29 12.46 6.59 -8.78
C VAL A 29 12.19 6.94 -7.32
N HIS A 30 12.59 6.07 -6.39
CA HIS A 30 12.45 6.36 -4.98
C HIS A 30 13.32 7.55 -4.56
N LYS A 31 12.77 8.47 -3.76
CA LYS A 31 13.43 9.74 -3.40
C LYS A 31 14.78 9.59 -2.68
N SER A 32 14.98 8.46 -2.01
CA SER A 32 16.20 8.21 -1.23
C SER A 32 17.31 7.55 -2.05
N LEU A 33 17.07 7.27 -3.34
CA LEU A 33 18.05 6.64 -4.21
C LEU A 33 19.05 7.69 -4.67
N ASP A 34 20.31 7.50 -4.30
CA ASP A 34 21.45 8.21 -4.84
C ASP A 34 22.14 7.35 -5.90
N TRP A 35 21.94 7.72 -7.17
CA TRP A 35 22.49 7.00 -8.32
C TRP A 35 24.01 6.81 -8.26
N ALA A 36 24.75 7.78 -7.71
CA ALA A 36 26.21 7.73 -7.68
C ALA A 36 26.75 6.79 -6.60
N ASN A 37 25.98 6.61 -5.52
CA ASN A 37 26.48 5.99 -4.29
C ASN A 37 25.75 4.69 -3.90
N ASP A 38 24.53 4.45 -4.39
CA ASP A 38 23.75 3.27 -3.98
C ASP A 38 23.95 2.05 -4.91
N PHE A 39 24.19 2.26 -6.21
CA PHE A 39 24.31 1.15 -7.17
C PHE A 39 25.59 0.34 -6.97
N GLY A 40 25.43 -0.92 -6.57
CA GLY A 40 26.54 -1.85 -6.37
C GLY A 40 27.25 -1.72 -5.01
N VAL A 41 26.87 -0.73 -4.19
CA VAL A 41 27.44 -0.51 -2.86
C VAL A 41 26.44 -0.87 -1.76
N ARG A 42 25.17 -0.47 -1.90
CA ARG A 42 24.12 -0.74 -0.93
C ARG A 42 23.33 -2.00 -1.30
N ASN A 43 22.81 -2.73 -0.33
CA ASN A 43 21.88 -3.81 -0.63
C ASN A 43 20.53 -3.23 -1.05
N SER A 44 20.01 -3.67 -2.20
CA SER A 44 18.70 -3.25 -2.70
C SER A 44 17.55 -3.42 -1.69
N SER A 45 17.66 -4.40 -0.78
CA SER A 45 16.67 -4.64 0.28
C SER A 45 16.47 -3.46 1.21
N ASP A 46 17.51 -2.66 1.42
CA ASP A 46 17.51 -1.58 2.40
C ASP A 46 16.63 -0.40 1.99
N ILE A 47 16.18 -0.37 0.73
CA ILE A 47 15.27 0.64 0.19
C ILE A 47 13.81 0.25 0.49
N TYR A 48 13.52 -1.03 0.63
CA TYR A 48 12.16 -1.55 0.76
C TYR A 48 11.78 -1.71 2.23
N LEU A 49 10.83 -0.90 2.67
CA LEU A 49 10.32 -0.95 4.03
C LEU A 49 9.03 -1.77 4.07
N SER A 50 9.00 -2.82 4.90
CA SER A 50 7.81 -3.67 5.07
C SER A 50 6.56 -2.89 5.48
N GLU A 51 6.72 -1.75 6.16
CA GLU A 51 5.61 -0.85 6.47
C GLU A 51 4.84 -0.34 5.25
N TRP A 52 5.48 -0.25 4.07
CA TRP A 52 4.79 0.17 2.85
C TRP A 52 3.72 -0.81 2.41
N ASP A 53 3.88 -2.11 2.67
CA ASP A 53 2.84 -3.12 2.43
C ASP A 53 1.58 -2.81 3.25
N LEU A 54 1.76 -2.48 4.54
CA LEU A 54 0.65 -2.13 5.44
C LEU A 54 -0.02 -0.81 5.03
N LYS A 55 0.75 0.13 4.50
CA LYS A 55 0.27 1.43 3.97
C LYS A 55 -0.52 1.24 2.68
N SER A 56 -0.02 0.43 1.75
CA SER A 56 -0.72 0.09 0.50
C SER A 56 -2.03 -0.65 0.76
N LYS A 57 -2.03 -1.54 1.75
CA LYS A 57 -3.23 -2.23 2.20
C LYS A 57 -4.31 -1.28 2.72
N PHE A 58 -3.93 -0.16 3.35
CA PHE A 58 -4.87 0.89 3.73
C PHE A 58 -5.49 1.59 2.51
N LEU A 59 -4.70 1.86 1.45
CA LEU A 59 -5.21 2.46 0.22
C LEU A 59 -6.27 1.56 -0.43
N ASP A 60 -5.99 0.26 -0.54
CA ASP A 60 -6.95 -0.72 -1.07
C ASP A 60 -8.22 -0.79 -0.20
N PHE A 61 -8.08 -0.74 1.13
CA PHE A 61 -9.22 -0.69 2.04
C PHE A 61 -10.05 0.58 1.84
N ALA A 62 -9.40 1.74 1.74
CA ALA A 62 -10.04 3.03 1.59
C ALA A 62 -10.82 3.10 0.27
N GLU A 63 -10.23 2.65 -0.84
CA GLU A 63 -10.88 2.54 -2.14
C GLU A 63 -12.11 1.61 -2.07
N THR A 64 -11.99 0.51 -1.31
CA THR A 64 -13.06 -0.49 -1.23
C THR A 64 -14.21 -0.08 -0.31
N PHE A 65 -13.94 0.55 0.83
CA PHE A 65 -14.94 0.73 1.89
C PHE A 65 -15.22 2.18 2.23
N CYS A 66 -14.26 3.09 2.05
CA CYS A 66 -14.38 4.48 2.47
C CYS A 66 -14.91 5.39 1.37
N VAL A 67 -15.81 4.83 0.55
CA VAL A 67 -16.57 5.56 -0.46
C VAL A 67 -17.95 5.92 0.10
N PRO A 68 -18.53 7.07 -0.29
CA PRO A 68 -19.80 7.55 0.27
C PRO A 68 -20.96 6.54 0.20
N ILE A 69 -20.96 5.68 -0.83
CA ILE A 69 -21.98 4.67 -1.06
C ILE A 69 -21.91 3.52 -0.04
N ARG A 70 -20.76 3.30 0.60
CA ARG A 70 -20.54 2.19 1.54
C ARG A 70 -20.42 2.66 2.99
N TRP A 71 -19.58 3.65 3.24
CA TRP A 71 -19.30 4.16 4.59
C TRP A 71 -19.01 5.65 4.55
N THR A 72 -19.73 6.41 5.38
CA THR A 72 -19.60 7.87 5.49
C THR A 72 -18.97 8.31 6.81
N GLY A 73 -18.69 7.36 7.72
CA GLY A 73 -18.02 7.63 8.99
C GLY A 73 -16.50 7.71 8.84
N LYS A 74 -15.79 7.72 9.97
CA LYS A 74 -14.33 7.68 9.99
C LYS A 74 -13.83 6.43 9.26
N CYS A 75 -12.96 6.62 8.26
CA CYS A 75 -12.35 5.55 7.48
C CYS A 75 -11.25 4.86 8.30
N ASN A 76 -11.65 4.00 9.24
CA ASN A 76 -10.70 3.31 10.10
C ASN A 76 -11.32 1.99 10.61
N PRO A 77 -10.73 0.81 10.33
CA PRO A 77 -11.24 -0.49 10.78
C PRO A 77 -11.10 -0.69 12.30
N TYR A 78 -10.34 0.18 12.98
CA TYR A 78 -10.26 0.25 14.42
C TYR A 78 -11.37 1.11 15.03
N ASP A 79 -12.08 1.91 14.23
CA ASP A 79 -13.20 2.72 14.72
C ASP A 79 -14.38 1.84 15.14
N PRO A 80 -14.94 2.04 16.35
CA PRO A 80 -16.05 1.21 16.85
C PRO A 80 -17.28 1.22 15.94
N LYS A 81 -17.58 2.34 15.27
CA LYS A 81 -18.75 2.45 14.40
C LYS A 81 -18.54 1.65 13.11
N MET A 82 -17.34 1.73 12.53
CA MET A 82 -17.01 0.97 11.34
C MET A 82 -16.97 -0.53 11.64
N ARG A 83 -16.42 -0.93 12.80
CA ARG A 83 -16.47 -2.32 13.27
C ARG A 83 -17.90 -2.82 13.40
N ALA A 84 -18.78 -2.05 14.05
CA ALA A 84 -20.19 -2.41 14.16
C ALA A 84 -20.85 -2.57 12.78
N TRP A 85 -20.53 -1.69 11.83
CA TRP A 85 -20.99 -1.84 10.44
C TRP A 85 -20.53 -3.15 9.80
N PHE A 86 -19.26 -3.53 9.92
CA PHE A 86 -18.77 -4.85 9.46
C PHE A 86 -19.49 -6.02 10.15
N MET A 87 -19.79 -5.92 11.45
CA MET A 87 -20.52 -6.93 12.20
C MET A 87 -21.97 -7.08 11.71
N THR A 88 -22.68 -5.98 11.45
CA THR A 88 -24.04 -6.02 10.89
C THR A 88 -24.11 -6.69 9.52
N LYS A 89 -23.00 -6.67 8.76
CA LYS A 89 -22.87 -7.35 7.47
C LYS A 89 -22.39 -8.80 7.59
N GLY A 90 -22.06 -9.28 8.79
CA GLY A 90 -21.47 -10.61 9.01
C GLY A 90 -20.06 -10.76 8.41
N TRP A 91 -19.33 -9.65 8.24
CA TRP A 91 -18.04 -9.60 7.54
C TRP A 91 -16.84 -9.60 8.49
N THR A 92 -16.90 -10.38 9.57
CA THR A 92 -15.84 -10.51 10.58
C THR A 92 -14.50 -10.91 9.99
N LYS A 93 -14.47 -11.99 9.20
CA LYS A 93 -13.24 -12.47 8.54
C LYS A 93 -12.62 -11.43 7.61
N ARG A 94 -13.46 -10.63 6.93
CA ARG A 94 -12.98 -9.54 6.07
C ARG A 94 -12.35 -8.45 6.92
N LEU A 95 -13.00 -8.04 8.01
CA LEU A 95 -12.45 -7.05 8.93
C LEU A 95 -11.08 -7.48 9.47
N GLU A 96 -10.95 -8.72 9.93
CA GLU A 96 -9.69 -9.29 10.45
C GLU A 96 -8.56 -9.22 9.41
N ALA A 97 -8.88 -9.52 8.15
CA ALA A 97 -7.89 -9.42 7.07
C ALA A 97 -7.34 -8.00 6.90
N TRP A 98 -8.11 -6.96 7.21
CA TRP A 98 -7.69 -5.55 7.08
C TRP A 98 -7.01 -4.99 8.32
N LEU A 99 -7.23 -5.55 9.51
CA LEU A 99 -6.68 -5.01 10.75
C LEU A 99 -5.16 -4.73 10.70
N PRO A 100 -4.29 -5.58 10.14
CA PRO A 100 -2.85 -5.31 10.14
C PRO A 100 -2.41 -4.03 9.41
N MET A 101 -3.29 -3.37 8.64
CA MET A 101 -2.94 -2.18 7.89
C MET A 101 -2.63 -0.96 8.78
N THR A 102 -1.79 -0.07 8.27
CA THR A 102 -1.44 1.19 8.94
C THR A 102 -2.36 2.30 8.44
N VAL A 103 -3.18 2.85 9.34
CA VAL A 103 -4.07 3.99 9.04
C VAL A 103 -3.28 5.29 9.21
N PHE A 104 -3.47 6.23 8.28
CA PHE A 104 -2.85 7.57 8.30
C PHE A 104 -3.79 8.64 8.85
#